data_AF-A0A7K3XJR9-F1
#
_entry.id   AF-A0A7K3XJR9-F1
#
_cell.length_a   1.000
_cell.length_b   1.000
_cell.length_c   1.000
_cell.angle_alpha   90.00
_cell.angle_beta   90.00
_cell.angle_gamma   90.00
#
_symmetry.space_group_name_H-M   'P 1'
#
loop_
_entity.id
_entity.type
_entity.pdbx_description
1 polymer ?
#
loop_
_entity_poly.entity_id
_entity_poly.type
_entity_poly.pdbx_seq_one_letter_code
_entity_poly.pdbx_strand_id
1 'polypeptide(L)' 'MKQIAVTIPDNKESLFIELMKNLSFVKGIENIENINIPEWHKAIIDQRMENFKVHPESFRDWEEVQREINLKYGI' A
#
# COMPACT_ATOMS: atom_id res chain seq x y z
N MET A 1 14.45 14.69 14.18
CA MET A 1 15.40 14.04 13.26
C MET A 1 15.07 14.49 11.84
N LYS A 2 16.06 14.64 10.95
CA LYS A 2 15.83 15.04 9.56
C LYS A 2 15.97 13.79 8.68
N GLN A 3 15.05 13.59 7.75
CA GLN A 3 15.07 12.51 6.76
C GLN A 3 15.41 13.09 5.39
N ILE A 4 16.15 12.34 4.58
CA ILE A 4 16.57 12.73 3.23
C ILE A 4 16.21 11.57 2.30
N ALA A 5 15.51 11.86 1.22
CA ALA A 5 15.25 10.91 0.14
C ALA A 5 16.38 11.00 -0.90
N VAL A 6 16.88 9.85 -1.35
CA VAL A 6 17.95 9.77 -2.35
C VAL A 6 17.47 8.86 -3.48
N THR A 7 17.54 9.36 -4.72
CA THR A 7 17.24 8.56 -5.91
C THR A 7 18.54 7.98 -6.46
N ILE A 8 18.59 6.66 -6.61
CA ILE A 8 19.74 5.93 -7.15
C ILE A 8 19.31 4.99 -8.28
N PRO A 9 20.20 4.65 -9.23
CA PRO A 9 19.93 3.61 -10.22
C PRO A 9 19.80 2.22 -9.58
N ASP A 10 18.88 1.39 -10.07
CA ASP A 10 18.58 0.05 -9.52
C ASP A 10 19.83 -0.84 -9.41
N ASN A 11 20.72 -0.79 -10.41
CA ASN A 11 21.97 -1.57 -10.42
C ASN A 11 23.01 -1.11 -9.39
N LYS A 12 22.74 -0.04 -8.63
CA LYS A 12 23.60 0.51 -7.57
C LYS A 12 23.00 0.36 -6.18
N GLU A 13 21.80 -0.19 -6.05
CA GLU A 13 21.11 -0.35 -4.77
C GLU A 13 21.96 -1.13 -3.75
N SER A 14 22.44 -2.33 -4.12
CA SER A 14 23.24 -3.18 -3.22
C SER A 14 24.50 -2.46 -2.70
N LEU A 15 25.21 -1.76 -3.58
CA LEU A 15 26.42 -1.00 -3.22
C LEU A 15 26.08 0.14 -2.26
N PHE A 16 25.01 0.87 -2.53
CA PHE A 16 24.57 2.00 -1.71
C PHE A 16 24.15 1.54 -0.31
N ILE A 17 23.36 0.46 -0.22
CA ILE A 17 22.93 -0.12 1.05
C ILE A 17 24.14 -0.58 1.88
N GLU A 18 25.12 -1.23 1.24
CA GLU A 18 26.34 -1.68 1.91
C GLU A 18 27.16 -0.51 2.47
N LEU A 19 27.29 0.57 1.71
CA LEU A 19 27.99 1.78 2.16
C LEU A 19 27.26 2.45 3.33
N MET A 20 25.93 2.53 3.29
CA MET A 20 25.13 3.13 4.36
C MET A 20 25.13 2.29 5.65
N LYS A 21 25.17 0.95 5.55
CA LYS A 21 25.29 0.07 6.72
C LYS A 21 26.59 0.25 7.50
N ASN A 22 27.67 0.69 6.84
CA ASN A 22 28.96 0.95 7.50
C ASN A 22 28.96 2.24 8.33
N LEU A 23 27.94 3.09 8.20
CA LEU A 23 27.85 4.36 8.91
C LEU A 23 27.12 4.16 10.25
N SER A 24 27.84 4.36 11.37
CA SER A 24 27.34 4.13 12.73
C SER A 24 26.12 4.98 13.14
N PHE A 25 25.83 6.05 12.38
CA PHE A 25 24.72 6.95 12.61
C PHE A 25 23.46 6.62 11.79
N VAL A 26 23.53 5.63 10.90
CA VAL A 26 22.38 5.17 10.10
C VAL A 26 21.59 4.16 10.94
N LYS A 27 20.37 4.53 11.33
CA LYS A 27 19.52 3.71 12.23
C LYS A 27 18.42 2.92 11.53
N GLY A 28 18.19 3.17 10.24
CA GLY A 28 17.18 2.47 9.45
C GLY A 28 17.36 2.74 7.97
N ILE A 29 17.31 1.68 7.16
CA ILE A 29 17.23 1.74 5.71
C ILE A 29 15.88 1.14 5.36
N GLU A 30 14.95 1.99 4.92
CA GLU A 30 13.63 1.56 4.48
C GLU A 30 13.65 1.45 2.95
N ASN A 31 13.46 0.24 2.45
CA ASN A 31 13.20 0.04 1.03
C ASN A 31 11.73 0.39 0.77
N ILE A 32 11.51 1.60 0.28
CA ILE A 32 10.23 1.97 -0.31
C ILE A 32 10.22 1.31 -1.68
N GLU A 33 9.78 0.07 -1.74
CA GLU A 33 9.42 -0.53 -3.02
C GLU A 33 8.37 0.39 -3.65
N ASN A 34 8.69 0.96 -4.81
CA ASN A 34 7.71 1.67 -5.60
C ASN A 34 6.67 0.63 -6.04
N ILE A 35 5.62 0.44 -5.24
CA ILE A 35 4.47 -0.37 -5.60
C ILE A 35 3.86 0.31 -6.83
N ASN A 36 4.28 -0.14 -8.02
CA ASN A 36 3.72 0.32 -9.27
C ASN A 36 2.33 -0.30 -9.42
N ILE A 37 1.32 0.38 -8.87
CA ILE A 37 -0.08 -0.01 -9.00
C ILE A 37 -0.45 0.20 -10.47
N PRO A 38 -0.79 -0.88 -11.22
CA PRO A 38 -1.19 -0.76 -12.61
C PRO A 38 -2.39 0.18 -12.76
N GLU A 39 -2.43 0.92 -13.86
CA GLU A 39 -3.48 1.94 -14.07
C GLU A 39 -4.89 1.32 -14.10
N TRP A 40 -5.02 0.10 -14.61
CA TRP A 40 -6.29 -0.62 -14.62
C TRP A 40 -6.80 -0.96 -13.21
N HIS A 41 -5.92 -1.15 -12.22
CA HIS A 41 -6.33 -1.29 -10.82
C HIS A 41 -6.87 0.02 -10.25
N LYS A 42 -6.25 1.15 -10.58
CA LYS A 42 -6.73 2.48 -10.15
C LYS A 42 -8.11 2.78 -10.73
N ALA A 43 -8.29 2.50 -12.02
CA ALA A 43 -9.57 2.69 -12.70
C ALA A 43 -10.73 1.91 -12.04
N ILE A 44 -10.48 0.69 -11.53
CA ILE A 44 -11.48 -0.09 -10.80
C ILE A 44 -11.87 0.61 -9.48
N ILE A 45 -10.89 1.16 -8.77
CA ILE A 45 -11.13 1.87 -7.51
C ILE A 45 -11.94 3.14 -7.77
N ASP A 46 -11.56 3.90 -8.79
CA ASP A 46 -12.26 5.13 -9.19
C ASP A 46 -13.72 4.83 -9.57
N GLN A 47 -13.95 3.77 -10.36
CA GLN A 47 -15.29 3.35 -10.72
C GLN A 47 -16.12 2.95 -9.48
N ARG A 48 -15.52 2.23 -8.53
CA ARG A 48 -16.21 1.84 -7.29
C ARG A 48 -16.56 3.07 -6.44
N MET A 49 -15.68 4.05 -6.37
CA MET A 49 -15.91 5.30 -5.65
C MET A 49 -17.04 6.10 -6.28
N GLU A 50 -17.09 6.17 -7.61
CA GLU A 50 -18.16 6.86 -8.32
C GLU A 50 -19.51 6.15 -8.13
N ASN A 51 -19.51 4.81 -8.21
CA ASN A 51 -20.70 4.02 -7.92
C ASN A 51 -21.20 4.23 -6.48
N PHE A 52 -20.31 4.40 -5.50
CA PHE A 52 -20.67 4.71 -4.13
C PHE A 52 -21.35 6.07 -3.98
N LYS A 53 -20.89 7.08 -4.71
CA LYS A 53 -21.52 8.41 -4.69
C LYS A 53 -22.93 8.39 -5.31
N VAL A 54 -23.10 7.65 -6.40
CA VAL A 54 -24.37 7.62 -7.14
C VAL A 54 -25.38 6.65 -6.50
N HIS A 55 -24.90 5.53 -5.95
CA HIS A 55 -25.72 4.45 -5.40
C HIS A 55 -25.20 3.98 -4.03
N PRO A 56 -25.18 4.84 -2.99
CA PRO A 56 -24.67 4.46 -1.67
C PRO A 56 -25.45 3.29 -1.05
N GLU A 57 -26.73 3.13 -1.39
CA GLU A 57 -27.60 2.04 -0.95
C GLU A 57 -27.17 0.65 -1.45
N SER A 58 -26.37 0.59 -2.52
CA SER A 58 -25.86 -0.67 -3.07
C SER A 58 -24.70 -1.25 -2.25
N PHE A 59 -24.18 -0.46 -1.31
CA PHE A 59 -23.08 -0.85 -0.42
C PHE A 59 -23.65 -1.28 0.92
N ARG A 60 -23.02 -2.28 1.52
CA ARG A 60 -23.43 -2.84 2.81
C ARG A 60 -22.40 -2.52 3.86
N ASP A 61 -22.88 -2.37 5.09
CA ASP A 61 -22.01 -2.22 6.24
C ASP A 61 -21.16 -3.48 6.42
N TRP A 62 -19.87 -3.28 6.70
CA TRP A 62 -18.93 -4.39 6.80
C TRP A 62 -19.21 -5.27 8.02
N GLU A 63 -19.60 -4.69 9.16
CA GLU A 63 -19.90 -5.46 10.36
C GLU A 63 -21.15 -6.32 10.18
N GLU A 64 -22.15 -5.82 9.45
CA GLU A 64 -23.34 -6.58 9.08
C GLU A 64 -22.98 -7.77 8.18
N VAL A 65 -22.19 -7.54 7.12
CA VAL A 65 -21.74 -8.60 6.20
C VAL A 65 -20.89 -9.65 6.92
N GLN A 66 -19.97 -9.23 7.79
CA GLN A 66 -19.19 -10.18 8.60
C GLN A 66 -20.11 -11.03 9.48
N ARG A 67 -21.09 -10.41 10.15
CA ARG A 67 -22.05 -11.14 10.99
C ARG A 67 -22.84 -12.15 10.18
N GLU A 68 -23.33 -11.79 8.99
CA GLU A 68 -24.02 -12.70 8.08
C GLU A 68 -23.15 -13.89 7.66
N ILE A 69 -21.88 -13.64 7.33
CA ILE A 69 -20.92 -14.68 6.93
C ILE A 69 -20.66 -15.62 8.11
N ASN A 70 -20.41 -15.09 9.30
CA ASN A 70 -20.16 -15.87 10.51
C ASN A 70 -21.38 -16.72 10.89
N LEU A 71 -22.60 -16.16 10.79
CA LEU A 71 -23.84 -16.90 11.03
C LEU A 71 -24.06 -18.02 10.01
N LYS A 72 -23.72 -17.78 8.74
CA LYS A 72 -23.95 -18.73 7.65
C LYS A 72 -22.91 -19.85 7.58
N TYR A 73 -21.65 -19.53 7.89
CA TYR A 73 -20.51 -20.42 7.65
C TYR A 73 -19.71 -20.77 8.92
N GLY A 74 -20.00 -20.15 10.07
CA GLY A 74 -19.34 -20.46 11.34
C GLY A 74 -17.86 -20.09 11.42
N ILE A 75 -17.41 -19.18 10.55
CA ILE A 75 -16.07 -18.57 10.55
C ILE A 75 -16.05 -17.28 11.36
#